data_AF-A0A9W8KIX0-F1
#
_entry.id   AF-A0A9W8KIX0-F1
#
_cell.length_a   1.000
_cell.length_b   1.000
_cell.length_c   1.000
_cell.angle_alpha   90.00
_cell.angle_beta   90.00
_cell.angle_gamma   90.00
#
_symmetry.space_group_name_H-M   'P 1'
#
loop_
_entity.id
_entity.type
_entity.pdbx_description
1 polymer ?
#
loop_
_entity_poly.entity_id
_entity_poly.type
_entity_poly.pdbx_seq_one_letter_code
_entity_poly.pdbx_strand_id
1 'polypeptide(L)'
;MLRLVHSISRLGITSQRIRTLNTTPLVTKAAAALATGGTKPERTATKTAASKTKKKTAKKTAKAAKPKKKKKAKVLSAEEQMLKSKTPLVAYPKGPIRSGYLQFYKEQFSSASADVGIGGVEGVAREMSLKWKRLDEDEKAKYVTLVQAQRAQYEKEVLDWWKSVDHKMVFLENKRRRRINKRIREKAKAGEPFRGSKLPILKDPFHPKRPLSAYMRFVKTKLTRFDPSGGVTLAQRAQQLGTQWKSMSAGEKAPFVEAANTDLVAYKKALEKYVSSISH
;
A
#
# COMPACT_ATOMS: atom_id res chain seq x y z
N MET A 1 57.38 4.13 32.04
CA MET A 1 57.42 3.38 30.77
C MET A 1 55.99 3.17 30.27
N LEU A 2 55.56 3.99 29.32
CA LEU A 2 54.26 3.91 28.65
C LEU A 2 54.45 3.22 27.29
N ARG A 3 53.71 2.13 27.04
CA ARG A 3 53.50 1.61 25.68
C ARG A 3 52.02 1.29 25.51
N LEU A 4 51.28 2.26 24.96
CA LEU A 4 49.93 2.08 24.42
C LEU A 4 50.09 1.61 22.96
N VAL A 5 49.85 0.32 22.70
CA VAL A 5 49.76 -0.20 21.33
C VAL A 5 48.29 -0.12 20.91
N HIS A 6 48.00 0.79 19.97
CA HIS A 6 46.70 0.91 19.34
C HIS A 6 46.53 -0.22 18.32
N SER A 7 45.62 -1.16 18.59
CA SER A 7 45.18 -2.19 17.64
C SER A 7 43.97 -1.68 16.86
N ILE A 8 44.19 -1.27 15.62
CA ILE A 8 43.13 -0.98 14.64
C ILE A 8 42.81 -2.29 13.92
N SER A 9 41.79 -3.00 14.41
CA SER A 9 41.26 -4.16 13.70
C SER A 9 40.33 -3.72 12.57
N ARG A 10 40.81 -3.98 11.36
CA ARG A 10 40.14 -3.86 10.06
C ARG A 10 38.82 -4.62 10.04
N LEU A 11 37.71 -3.93 9.77
CA LEU A 11 36.46 -4.59 9.36
C LEU A 11 36.38 -4.56 7.83
N GLY A 12 36.68 -5.71 7.23
CA GLY A 12 36.47 -5.98 5.82
C GLY A 12 34.99 -6.02 5.48
N ILE A 13 34.56 -5.14 4.58
CA ILE A 13 33.24 -5.13 3.97
C ILE A 13 33.26 -6.19 2.87
N THR A 14 32.74 -7.38 3.17
CA THR A 14 32.46 -8.41 2.17
C THR A 14 31.20 -8.05 1.39
N SER A 15 31.40 -7.33 0.30
CA SER A 15 30.48 -7.28 -0.84
C SER A 15 30.47 -8.65 -1.50
N GLN A 16 29.31 -9.34 -1.57
CA GLN A 16 28.86 -10.17 -2.70
C GLN A 16 27.42 -10.66 -2.48
N ARG A 17 26.46 -10.17 -3.27
CA ARG A 17 25.34 -11.01 -3.76
C ARG A 17 24.80 -10.44 -5.06
N ILE A 18 25.38 -10.92 -6.16
CA ILE A 18 24.88 -10.77 -7.52
C ILE A 18 23.54 -11.51 -7.58
N ARG A 19 22.43 -10.79 -7.85
CA ARG A 19 21.17 -11.41 -8.27
C ARG A 19 21.18 -11.48 -9.79
N THR A 20 21.33 -12.70 -10.31
CA THR A 20 21.10 -13.01 -11.72
C THR A 20 19.62 -12.77 -12.05
N LEU A 21 19.36 -12.01 -13.11
CA LEU A 21 18.03 -11.84 -13.69
C LEU A 21 17.82 -12.99 -14.67
N ASN A 22 16.96 -13.96 -14.32
CA ASN A 22 16.50 -14.95 -15.28
C ASN A 22 15.49 -14.31 -16.23
N THR A 23 15.87 -14.19 -17.49
CA THR A 23 15.06 -13.80 -18.64
C THR A 23 14.31 -15.01 -19.18
N THR A 24 12.98 -14.98 -19.18
CA THR A 24 12.14 -15.93 -19.94
C THR A 24 11.61 -15.25 -21.20
N PRO A 25 11.71 -15.88 -22.39
CA PRO A 25 11.18 -15.29 -23.62
C PRO A 25 9.68 -15.57 -23.78
N LEU A 26 8.98 -14.57 -24.31
CA LEU A 26 7.60 -14.63 -24.79
C LEU A 26 7.53 -15.45 -26.08
N VAL A 27 6.77 -16.55 -26.08
CA VAL A 27 6.38 -17.27 -27.29
C VAL A 27 4.98 -16.81 -27.71
N THR A 28 4.93 -16.11 -28.84
CA THR A 28 3.73 -15.82 -29.62
C THR A 28 3.25 -17.07 -30.35
N LYS A 29 1.93 -17.35 -30.34
CA LYS A 29 1.30 -18.20 -31.36
C LYS A 29 0.05 -17.52 -31.90
N ALA A 30 0.07 -17.33 -33.22
CA ALA A 30 -1.02 -16.87 -34.05
C ALA A 30 -1.84 -18.05 -34.61
N ALA A 31 -2.99 -17.67 -35.17
CA ALA A 31 -4.12 -18.47 -35.66
C ALA A 31 -3.83 -19.56 -36.71
N ALA A 32 -4.74 -20.54 -36.78
CA ALA A 32 -5.22 -21.11 -38.05
C ALA A 32 -6.58 -21.82 -37.83
N ALA A 33 -7.57 -21.46 -38.64
CA ALA A 33 -8.85 -22.13 -38.81
C ALA A 33 -8.83 -22.88 -40.14
N LEU A 34 -9.48 -24.05 -40.23
CA LEU A 34 -9.97 -24.67 -41.46
C LEU A 34 -11.06 -25.71 -41.12
N ALA A 35 -12.03 -25.83 -42.03
CA ALA A 35 -13.36 -26.41 -41.86
C ALA A 35 -13.53 -27.80 -42.52
N THR A 36 -14.80 -28.28 -42.52
CA THR A 36 -15.44 -29.46 -43.18
C THR A 36 -15.63 -30.68 -42.26
N GLY A 37 -16.78 -31.39 -42.17
CA GLY A 37 -18.13 -31.31 -42.76
C GLY A 37 -18.97 -32.58 -42.40
N GLY A 38 -20.31 -32.48 -42.41
CA GLY A 38 -21.32 -33.58 -42.41
C GLY A 38 -21.63 -34.29 -41.07
N THR A 39 -22.85 -34.71 -40.68
CA THR A 39 -24.18 -34.89 -41.30
C THR A 39 -25.27 -35.03 -40.20
N LYS A 40 -26.53 -34.75 -40.56
CA LYS A 40 -27.79 -34.84 -39.76
C LYS A 40 -28.52 -36.18 -40.04
N PRO A 41 -29.53 -36.62 -39.24
CA PRO A 41 -30.96 -36.38 -39.55
C PRO A 41 -31.81 -36.13 -38.28
N GLU A 42 -32.73 -35.15 -38.20
CA GLU A 42 -34.12 -35.04 -38.70
C GLU A 42 -35.18 -35.90 -37.98
N ARG A 43 -36.17 -35.21 -37.35
CA ARG A 43 -37.57 -35.61 -37.34
C ARG A 43 -38.52 -34.39 -37.22
N THR A 44 -39.52 -34.42 -38.09
CA THR A 44 -40.69 -33.58 -38.38
C THR A 44 -41.74 -33.57 -37.24
N ALA A 45 -42.87 -32.84 -37.21
CA ALA A 45 -43.46 -31.60 -37.74
C ALA A 45 -44.92 -31.58 -37.20
N THR A 46 -45.55 -30.43 -36.93
CA THR A 46 -46.96 -30.12 -37.29
C THR A 46 -47.36 -28.68 -36.94
N LYS A 47 -48.30 -28.14 -37.75
CA LYS A 47 -48.69 -26.73 -37.95
C LYS A 47 -50.05 -26.40 -37.33
N THR A 48 -50.32 -25.10 -37.14
CA THR A 48 -51.58 -24.33 -37.49
C THR A 48 -51.37 -22.86 -37.06
N ALA A 49 -51.24 -21.83 -37.92
CA ALA A 49 -52.22 -21.05 -38.72
C ALA A 49 -53.49 -20.63 -37.93
N ALA A 50 -54.09 -19.43 -37.95
CA ALA A 50 -53.90 -18.07 -38.49
C ALA A 50 -54.96 -17.18 -37.76
N SER A 51 -54.83 -15.85 -37.59
CA SER A 51 -55.50 -14.84 -38.44
C SER A 51 -55.58 -13.48 -37.70
N LYS A 52 -55.49 -12.39 -38.48
CA LYS A 52 -55.53 -10.96 -38.10
C LYS A 52 -56.95 -10.42 -38.18
N THR A 53 -57.37 -9.44 -37.35
CA THR A 53 -58.00 -8.19 -37.88
C THR A 53 -58.14 -7.01 -36.88
N LYS A 54 -57.70 -5.84 -37.37
CA LYS A 54 -58.27 -4.47 -37.32
C LYS A 54 -58.45 -3.65 -36.01
N LYS A 55 -57.79 -2.49 -36.09
CA LYS A 55 -57.84 -1.20 -35.37
C LYS A 55 -59.14 -0.40 -35.63
N LYS A 56 -59.66 0.31 -34.62
CA LYS A 56 -60.35 1.63 -34.65
C LYS A 56 -60.52 2.14 -33.20
N THR A 57 -59.68 3.07 -32.72
CA THR A 57 -59.96 4.51 -32.46
C THR A 57 -61.20 4.84 -31.62
N ALA A 58 -61.00 5.25 -30.36
CA ALA A 58 -61.83 6.22 -29.63
C ALA A 58 -60.99 6.96 -28.57
N LYS A 59 -61.42 8.18 -28.25
CA LYS A 59 -60.64 9.36 -27.84
C LYS A 59 -60.66 9.57 -26.31
N LYS A 60 -59.48 9.96 -25.79
CA LYS A 60 -59.14 10.68 -24.53
C LYS A 60 -60.27 11.09 -23.57
N THR A 61 -60.07 10.77 -22.29
CA THR A 61 -60.22 11.76 -21.19
C THR A 61 -58.99 11.71 -20.28
N ALA A 62 -58.36 12.87 -20.11
CA ALA A 62 -57.13 13.07 -19.37
C ALA A 62 -57.34 12.91 -17.85
N LYS A 63 -56.50 12.11 -17.19
CA LYS A 63 -56.33 12.16 -15.73
C LYS A 63 -55.03 12.87 -15.44
N ALA A 64 -55.15 14.01 -14.76
CA ALA A 64 -54.08 14.97 -14.48
C ALA A 64 -52.83 14.31 -13.91
N ALA A 65 -51.69 14.60 -14.55
CA ALA A 65 -50.37 14.23 -14.06
C ALA A 65 -50.07 15.00 -12.76
N LYS A 66 -49.97 14.29 -11.64
CA LYS A 66 -49.36 14.81 -10.40
C LYS A 66 -47.98 15.38 -10.74
N PRO A 67 -47.62 16.58 -10.25
CA PRO A 67 -46.31 17.15 -10.50
C PRO A 67 -45.26 16.22 -9.86
N LYS A 68 -44.35 15.71 -10.70
CA LYS A 68 -43.15 15.01 -10.24
C LYS A 68 -42.39 15.97 -9.33
N LYS A 69 -42.48 15.77 -8.01
CA LYS A 69 -41.61 16.41 -7.03
C LYS A 69 -40.18 16.19 -7.51
N LYS A 70 -39.52 17.25 -8.02
CA LYS A 70 -38.08 17.28 -8.22
C LYS A 70 -37.48 16.77 -6.90
N LYS A 71 -36.78 15.63 -6.95
CA LYS A 71 -36.05 15.12 -5.78
C LYS A 71 -35.09 16.23 -5.39
N LYS A 72 -35.41 16.98 -4.32
CA LYS A 72 -34.45 17.91 -3.72
C LYS A 72 -33.19 17.08 -3.47
N ALA A 73 -32.08 17.46 -4.09
CA ALA A 73 -30.80 16.81 -3.82
C ALA A 73 -30.62 16.83 -2.30
N LYS A 74 -30.52 15.65 -1.66
CA LYS A 74 -30.23 15.58 -0.24
C LYS A 74 -28.90 16.31 -0.06
N VAL A 75 -28.93 17.49 0.57
CA VAL A 75 -27.72 18.22 0.95
C VAL A 75 -26.94 17.25 1.82
N LEU A 76 -25.80 16.79 1.29
CA LEU A 76 -24.95 15.85 2.02
C LEU A 76 -24.47 16.56 3.29
N SER A 77 -24.45 15.83 4.40
CA SER A 77 -23.90 16.34 5.66
C SER A 77 -22.46 16.83 5.43
N ALA A 78 -22.01 17.84 6.17
CA ALA A 78 -20.65 18.38 6.07
C ALA A 78 -19.59 17.27 6.11
N GLU A 79 -19.75 16.25 6.97
CA GLU A 79 -18.87 15.09 7.01
C GLU A 79 -18.87 14.30 5.68
N GLU A 80 -20.05 14.04 5.11
CA GLU A 80 -20.16 13.32 3.84
C GLU A 80 -19.52 14.09 2.67
N GLN A 81 -19.61 15.42 2.69
CA GLN A 81 -18.94 16.29 1.72
C GLN A 81 -17.41 16.15 1.85
N MET A 82 -16.88 16.19 3.08
CA MET A 82 -15.46 15.98 3.35
C MET A 82 -14.97 14.62 2.85
N LEU A 83 -15.72 13.53 3.08
CA LEU A 83 -15.31 12.22 2.59
C LEU A 83 -15.31 12.12 1.05
N LYS A 84 -16.18 12.87 0.36
CA LYS A 84 -16.30 12.85 -1.12
C LYS A 84 -15.34 13.83 -1.79
N SER A 85 -14.71 14.72 -1.03
CA SER A 85 -13.73 15.68 -1.53
C SER A 85 -12.61 14.99 -2.31
N LYS A 86 -12.17 15.63 -3.40
CA LYS A 86 -11.00 15.17 -4.17
C LYS A 86 -9.69 15.66 -3.56
N THR A 87 -9.73 16.72 -2.75
CA THR A 87 -8.59 17.29 -2.05
C THR A 87 -8.37 16.62 -0.69
N PRO A 88 -7.11 16.53 -0.19
CA PRO A 88 -6.84 16.03 1.16
C PRO A 88 -7.50 16.92 2.23
N LEU A 89 -8.04 16.29 3.28
CA LEU A 89 -8.65 17.02 4.40
C LEU A 89 -7.61 17.54 5.40
N VAL A 90 -6.42 16.93 5.43
CA VAL A 90 -5.32 17.32 6.30
C VAL A 90 -4.02 17.35 5.49
N ALA A 91 -3.22 18.39 5.71
CA ALA A 91 -1.90 18.56 5.11
C ALA A 91 -0.87 17.74 5.88
N TYR A 92 -0.64 16.50 5.46
CA TYR A 92 0.42 15.65 6.02
C TYR A 92 1.79 16.07 5.46
N PRO A 93 2.83 16.22 6.31
CA PRO A 93 4.18 16.56 5.88
C PRO A 93 4.66 15.67 4.72
N LYS A 94 5.29 16.26 3.70
CA LYS A 94 5.82 15.51 2.55
C LYS A 94 7.22 15.02 2.88
N GLY A 95 7.44 13.72 2.72
CA GLY A 95 8.75 13.12 3.00
C GLY A 95 9.87 13.66 2.10
N PRO A 96 11.11 13.73 2.61
CA PRO A 96 12.26 14.15 1.83
C PRO A 96 12.60 13.11 0.76
N ILE A 97 13.44 13.52 -0.18
CA ILE A 97 13.98 12.63 -1.21
C ILE A 97 14.88 11.60 -0.52
N ARG A 98 14.55 10.32 -0.66
CA ARG A 98 15.25 9.23 0.05
C ARG A 98 16.49 8.71 -0.67
N SER A 99 16.73 9.15 -1.89
CA SER A 99 17.84 8.69 -2.72
C SER A 99 18.88 9.79 -2.86
N GLY A 100 20.13 9.49 -2.51
CA GLY A 100 21.25 10.42 -2.68
C GLY A 100 21.38 10.87 -4.14
N TYR A 101 21.20 9.95 -5.09
CA TYR A 101 21.19 10.28 -6.52
C TYR A 101 20.08 11.28 -6.89
N LEU A 102 18.85 11.11 -6.39
CA LEU A 102 17.76 12.03 -6.70
C LEU A 102 17.95 13.39 -6.03
N GLN A 103 18.66 13.42 -4.91
CA GLN A 103 19.02 14.65 -4.23
C GLN A 103 20.10 15.42 -5.01
N PHE A 104 21.15 14.72 -5.48
CA PHE A 104 22.12 15.23 -6.45
C PHE A 104 21.42 15.71 -7.73
N TYR A 105 20.53 14.89 -8.28
CA TYR A 105 19.76 15.23 -9.47
C TYR A 105 18.98 16.53 -9.27
N LYS A 106 18.29 16.70 -8.14
CA LYS A 106 17.54 17.92 -7.82
C LYS A 106 18.46 19.14 -7.76
N GLU A 107 19.60 19.02 -7.09
CA GLU A 107 20.57 20.10 -6.96
C GLU A 107 21.13 20.53 -8.32
N GLN A 108 21.54 19.55 -9.12
CA GLN A 108 22.12 19.77 -10.44
C GLN A 108 21.09 20.22 -11.49
N PHE A 109 19.84 19.79 -11.38
CA PHE A 109 18.77 20.30 -12.24
C PHE A 109 18.38 21.72 -11.87
N SER A 110 18.46 22.08 -10.58
CA SER A 110 18.22 23.46 -10.13
C SER A 110 19.32 24.42 -10.58
N SER A 111 20.56 23.93 -10.76
CA SER A 111 21.66 24.72 -11.33
C SER A 111 21.68 24.70 -12.87
N ALA A 112 21.31 23.59 -13.51
CA ALA A 112 21.33 23.44 -14.96
C ALA A 112 20.11 24.02 -15.68
N SER A 113 18.98 24.30 -14.99
CA SER A 113 17.75 24.81 -15.61
C SER A 113 17.90 26.17 -16.31
N ALA A 114 19.05 26.83 -16.19
CA ALA A 114 19.39 28.05 -16.92
C ALA A 114 19.86 27.79 -18.37
N ASP A 115 20.31 26.57 -18.72
CA ASP A 115 21.10 26.34 -19.94
C ASP A 115 20.63 25.14 -20.79
N VAL A 116 19.49 24.52 -20.48
CA VAL A 116 19.05 23.31 -21.20
C VAL A 116 18.37 23.66 -22.52
N GLY A 117 19.17 23.77 -23.57
CA GLY A 117 18.77 23.65 -24.96
C GLY A 117 18.38 22.22 -25.35
N ILE A 118 17.34 22.12 -26.17
CA ILE A 118 16.90 21.05 -27.09
C ILE A 118 17.42 19.63 -26.78
N GLY A 119 16.80 18.97 -25.81
CA GLY A 119 16.93 17.53 -25.53
C GLY A 119 15.86 16.95 -24.58
N GLY A 120 15.04 17.81 -23.98
CA GLY A 120 14.00 17.44 -23.03
C GLY A 120 14.55 16.90 -21.71
N VAL A 121 13.67 16.74 -20.72
CA VAL A 121 13.99 16.22 -19.38
C VAL A 121 14.69 14.84 -19.44
N GLU A 122 14.47 14.07 -20.51
CA GLU A 122 15.00 12.72 -20.69
C GLU A 122 16.49 12.69 -21.07
N GLY A 123 16.96 13.64 -21.90
CA GLY A 123 18.40 13.79 -22.22
C GLY A 123 19.21 14.17 -20.99
N VAL A 124 18.72 15.17 -20.24
CA VAL A 124 19.31 15.60 -18.98
C VAL A 124 19.42 14.45 -17.99
N ALA A 125 18.39 13.60 -17.88
CA ALA A 125 18.42 12.48 -16.95
C ALA A 125 19.48 11.43 -17.27
N ARG A 126 19.75 11.17 -18.56
CA ARG A 126 20.84 10.27 -18.98
C ARG A 126 22.20 10.85 -18.61
N GLU A 127 22.41 12.14 -18.86
CA GLU A 127 23.66 12.83 -18.51
C GLU A 127 23.91 12.87 -17.02
N MET A 128 22.89 13.21 -16.21
CA MET A 128 23.03 13.24 -14.76
C MET A 128 23.33 11.86 -14.17
N SER A 129 22.79 10.81 -14.77
CA SER A 129 23.12 9.42 -14.41
C SER A 129 24.58 9.09 -14.70
N LEU A 130 25.11 9.53 -15.85
CA LEU A 130 26.54 9.37 -16.17
C LEU A 130 27.43 10.16 -15.22
N LYS A 131 27.04 11.40 -14.87
CA LYS A 131 27.76 12.23 -13.88
C LYS A 131 27.77 11.55 -12.50
N TRP A 132 26.64 11.04 -12.02
CA TRP A 132 26.57 10.32 -10.75
C TRP A 132 27.42 9.05 -10.73
N LYS A 133 27.49 8.32 -11.84
CA LYS A 133 28.35 7.12 -11.94
C LYS A 133 29.83 7.46 -11.84
N ARG A 134 30.24 8.59 -12.42
CA ARG A 134 31.62 9.10 -12.38
C ARG A 134 32.00 9.77 -11.06
N LEU A 135 31.01 10.17 -10.26
CA LEU A 135 31.18 10.80 -8.96
C LEU A 135 31.96 9.88 -8.00
N ASP A 136 32.89 10.44 -7.24
CA ASP A 136 33.66 9.69 -6.27
C ASP A 136 32.78 9.23 -5.09
N GLU A 137 33.22 8.18 -4.39
CA GLU A 137 32.44 7.62 -3.28
C GLU A 137 32.27 8.62 -2.12
N ASP A 138 33.26 9.49 -1.90
CA ASP A 138 33.20 10.56 -0.88
C ASP A 138 32.14 11.61 -1.22
N GLU A 139 32.01 11.97 -2.50
CA GLU A 139 30.98 12.90 -2.97
C GLU A 139 29.59 12.26 -2.89
N LYS A 140 29.47 10.97 -3.21
CA LYS A 140 28.22 10.21 -3.00
C LYS A 140 27.87 10.13 -1.52
N ALA A 141 28.85 9.94 -0.64
CA ALA A 141 28.66 9.88 0.81
C ALA A 141 28.07 11.19 1.35
N LYS A 142 28.46 12.36 0.83
CA LYS A 142 27.84 13.66 1.16
C LYS A 142 26.32 13.66 0.91
N TYR A 143 25.86 13.09 -0.20
CA TYR A 143 24.42 13.01 -0.48
C TYR A 143 23.72 12.01 0.42
N VAL A 144 24.39 10.91 0.79
CA VAL A 144 23.85 9.94 1.75
C VAL A 144 23.66 10.58 3.13
N THR A 145 24.65 11.30 3.65
CA THR A 145 24.57 11.99 4.95
C THR A 145 23.52 13.09 4.93
N LEU A 146 23.43 13.87 3.86
CA LEU A 146 22.40 14.90 3.70
C LEU A 146 21.00 14.31 3.67
N VAL A 147 20.77 13.21 2.96
CA VAL A 147 19.48 12.49 2.95
C VAL A 147 19.13 11.95 4.34
N GLN A 148 20.11 11.41 5.07
CA GLN A 148 19.92 10.94 6.45
C GLN A 148 19.52 12.10 7.39
N ALA A 149 20.19 13.25 7.29
CA ALA A 149 19.89 14.43 8.09
C ALA A 149 18.47 14.96 7.79
N GLN A 150 18.12 15.10 6.51
CA GLN A 150 16.77 15.52 6.08
C GLN A 150 15.70 14.55 6.56
N ARG A 151 15.98 13.24 6.51
CA ARG A 151 15.07 12.22 7.04
C ARG A 151 14.86 12.39 8.54
N ALA A 152 15.92 12.60 9.31
CA ALA A 152 15.82 12.81 10.75
C ALA A 152 15.01 14.07 11.09
N GLN A 153 15.18 15.16 10.33
CA GLN A 153 14.38 16.38 10.48
C GLN A 153 12.90 16.12 10.18
N TYR A 154 12.61 15.44 9.07
CA TYR A 154 11.25 15.08 8.69
C TYR A 154 10.57 14.16 9.72
N GLU A 155 11.31 13.23 10.32
CA GLU A 155 10.78 12.37 11.40
C GLU A 155 10.34 13.21 12.60
N LYS A 156 11.08 14.27 12.96
CA LYS A 156 10.67 15.24 14.00
C LYS A 156 9.44 16.05 13.58
N GLU A 157 9.45 16.60 12.37
CA GLU A 157 8.31 17.36 11.82
C GLU A 157 7.02 16.53 11.83
N VAL A 158 7.09 15.26 11.43
CA VAL A 158 5.95 14.35 11.47
C VAL A 158 5.46 14.14 12.89
N LEU A 159 6.36 13.96 13.87
CA LEU A 159 5.98 13.79 15.27
C LEU A 159 5.28 15.05 15.81
N ASP A 160 5.81 16.23 15.50
CA ASP A 160 5.21 17.48 15.95
C ASP A 160 3.86 17.73 15.28
N TRP A 161 3.73 17.41 13.98
CA TRP A 161 2.46 17.42 13.29
C TRP A 161 1.43 16.50 13.94
N TRP A 162 1.82 15.28 14.34
CA TRP A 162 0.91 14.35 15.04
C TRP A 162 0.48 14.86 16.41
N LYS A 163 1.31 15.64 17.10
CA LYS A 163 0.92 16.27 18.38
C LYS A 163 -0.10 17.41 18.17
N SER A 164 0.03 18.17 17.09
CA SER A 164 -0.82 19.35 16.84
C SER A 164 -2.10 19.07 16.06
N VAL A 165 -2.17 17.94 15.34
CA VAL A 165 -3.27 17.66 14.41
C VAL A 165 -4.53 17.17 15.14
N ASP A 166 -5.70 17.62 14.69
CA ASP A 166 -6.98 17.03 15.12
C ASP A 166 -7.10 15.58 14.61
N HIS A 167 -7.14 14.65 15.55
CA HIS A 167 -7.23 13.21 15.29
C HIS A 167 -8.53 12.82 14.58
N LYS A 168 -9.63 13.56 14.80
CA LYS A 168 -10.89 13.36 14.08
C LYS A 168 -10.72 13.67 12.59
N MET A 169 -9.99 14.73 12.26
CA MET A 169 -9.70 15.11 10.88
C MET A 169 -8.82 14.06 10.19
N VAL A 170 -7.82 13.52 10.89
CA VAL A 170 -7.01 12.41 10.39
C VAL A 170 -7.85 11.16 10.15
N PHE A 171 -8.79 10.85 11.04
CA PHE A 171 -9.72 9.73 10.87
C PHE A 171 -10.58 9.89 9.60
N LEU A 172 -11.14 11.08 9.37
CA LEU A 172 -11.93 11.37 8.17
C LEU A 172 -11.09 11.30 6.90
N GLU A 173 -9.85 11.82 6.92
CA GLU A 173 -8.91 11.70 5.81
C GLU A 173 -8.59 10.23 5.51
N ASN A 174 -8.36 9.41 6.54
CA ASN A 174 -8.16 7.97 6.37
C ASN A 174 -9.39 7.26 5.78
N LYS A 175 -10.61 7.64 6.19
CA LYS A 175 -11.87 7.14 5.61
C LYS A 175 -11.98 7.50 4.13
N ARG A 176 -11.60 8.74 3.77
CA ARG A 176 -11.50 9.21 2.38
C ARG A 176 -10.46 8.42 1.58
N ARG A 177 -9.24 8.25 2.09
CA ARG A 177 -8.16 7.46 1.43
C ARG A 177 -8.57 6.01 1.19
N ARG A 178 -9.25 5.36 2.16
CA ARG A 178 -9.80 4.00 1.99
C ARG A 178 -10.82 3.93 0.85
N ARG A 179 -11.72 4.90 0.75
CA ARG A 179 -12.70 4.99 -0.35
C ARG A 179 -12.01 5.13 -1.70
N ILE A 180 -11.03 6.03 -1.81
CA ILE A 180 -10.24 6.21 -3.05
C ILE A 180 -9.57 4.87 -3.41
N ASN A 181 -8.82 4.28 -2.48
CA ASN A 181 -8.15 3.00 -2.69
C ASN A 181 -9.08 1.85 -3.08
N LYS A 182 -10.32 1.85 -2.57
CA LYS A 182 -11.35 0.88 -2.98
C LYS A 182 -11.70 1.06 -4.46
N ARG A 183 -11.95 2.30 -4.91
CA ARG A 183 -12.22 2.60 -6.33
C ARG A 183 -11.05 2.24 -7.23
N ILE A 184 -9.81 2.50 -6.80
CA ILE A 184 -8.61 2.10 -7.54
C ILE A 184 -8.59 0.59 -7.74
N ARG A 185 -8.86 -0.17 -6.68
CA ARG A 185 -8.91 -1.64 -6.73
C ARG A 185 -10.04 -2.14 -7.63
N GLU A 186 -11.23 -1.53 -7.56
CA GLU A 186 -12.38 -1.91 -8.38
C GLU A 186 -12.12 -1.67 -9.86
N LYS A 187 -11.58 -0.50 -10.23
CA LYS A 187 -11.19 -0.19 -11.61
C LYS A 187 -10.08 -1.10 -12.14
N ALA A 188 -9.06 -1.38 -11.31
CA ALA A 188 -8.00 -2.31 -11.68
C ALA A 188 -8.56 -3.72 -11.94
N LYS A 189 -9.54 -4.18 -11.14
CA LYS A 189 -10.23 -5.45 -11.38
C LYS A 189 -11.07 -5.45 -12.65
N ALA A 190 -11.65 -4.30 -13.01
CA ALA A 190 -12.42 -4.12 -14.24
C ALA A 190 -11.53 -3.96 -15.49
N GLY A 191 -10.20 -4.02 -15.37
CA GLY A 191 -9.28 -3.81 -16.50
C GLY A 191 -9.23 -2.36 -17.01
N GLU A 192 -9.84 -1.41 -16.29
CA GLU A 192 -9.82 0.00 -16.68
C GLU A 192 -8.44 0.61 -16.40
N PRO A 193 -7.83 1.33 -17.37
CA PRO A 193 -6.60 2.06 -17.14
C PRO A 193 -6.85 3.19 -16.13
N PHE A 194 -6.37 3.03 -14.90
CA PHE A 194 -6.49 4.03 -13.85
C PHE A 194 -5.14 4.70 -13.57
N ARG A 195 -5.07 6.03 -13.79
CA ARG A 195 -3.86 6.86 -13.58
C ARG A 195 -3.67 7.30 -12.12
N GLY A 196 -3.81 6.41 -11.14
CA GLY A 196 -3.58 6.78 -9.75
C GLY A 196 -3.08 5.63 -8.88
N SER A 197 -2.11 5.95 -8.03
CA SER A 197 -1.53 5.02 -7.08
C SER A 197 -2.35 4.95 -5.80
N LYS A 198 -2.21 3.83 -5.07
CA LYS A 198 -2.83 3.64 -3.76
C LYS A 198 -2.29 4.70 -2.78
N LEU A 199 -3.20 5.44 -2.16
CA LEU A 199 -2.86 6.41 -1.12
C LEU A 199 -2.50 5.68 0.20
N PRO A 200 -1.35 5.98 0.83
CA PRO A 200 -0.97 5.38 2.11
C PRO A 200 -1.91 5.84 3.22
N ILE A 201 -2.24 4.95 4.15
CA ILE A 201 -3.05 5.29 5.34
C ILE A 201 -2.15 5.97 6.37
N LEU A 202 -2.61 7.08 6.93
CA LEU A 202 -1.92 7.78 8.01
C LEU A 202 -2.01 6.94 9.28
N LYS A 203 -0.86 6.67 9.89
CA LYS A 203 -0.76 5.88 11.12
C LYS A 203 -0.12 6.74 12.18
N ASP A 204 -0.83 6.89 13.28
CA ASP A 204 -0.34 7.63 14.42
C ASP A 204 0.82 6.87 15.10
N PRO A 205 2.00 7.49 15.27
CA PRO A 205 3.11 6.90 16.00
C PRO A 205 2.87 6.78 17.51
N PHE A 206 2.01 7.61 18.11
CA PHE A 206 1.70 7.62 19.55
C PHE A 206 0.63 6.60 19.94
N HIS A 207 -0.16 6.10 18.98
CA HIS A 207 -1.17 5.08 19.25
C HIS A 207 -0.51 3.80 19.80
N PRO A 208 -0.84 3.36 21.03
CA PRO A 208 -0.28 2.16 21.62
C PRO A 208 -0.49 0.93 20.73
N LYS A 209 0.54 0.09 20.56
CA LYS A 209 0.41 -1.13 19.77
C LYS A 209 -0.17 -2.25 20.62
N ARG A 210 -1.14 -2.98 20.08
CA ARG A 210 -1.69 -4.17 20.76
C ARG A 210 -0.57 -5.18 21.05
N PRO A 211 -0.48 -5.72 22.27
CA PRO A 211 0.54 -6.68 22.63
C PRO A 211 0.29 -8.02 21.94
N LEU A 212 1.32 -8.85 21.89
CA LEU A 212 1.21 -10.20 21.33
C LEU A 212 0.38 -11.09 22.25
N SER A 213 -0.53 -11.87 21.65
CA SER A 213 -1.24 -12.94 22.34
C SER A 213 -0.28 -14.06 22.79
N ALA A 214 -0.72 -14.91 23.71
CA ALA A 214 0.08 -16.02 24.22
C ALA A 214 0.66 -16.91 23.10
N TYR A 215 -0.17 -17.28 22.13
CA TYR A 215 0.26 -18.04 20.97
C TYR A 215 1.28 -17.27 20.12
N MET A 216 1.06 -15.99 19.83
CA MET A 216 1.99 -15.20 19.03
C MET A 216 3.33 -14.98 19.75
N ARG A 217 3.34 -14.94 21.08
CA ARG A 217 4.58 -14.96 21.87
C ARG A 217 5.31 -16.28 21.70
N PHE A 218 4.62 -17.40 21.86
CA PHE A 218 5.17 -18.73 21.64
C PHE A 218 5.76 -18.87 20.23
N VAL A 219 5.03 -18.46 19.19
CA VAL A 219 5.52 -18.48 17.82
C VAL A 219 6.75 -17.59 17.65
N LYS A 220 6.73 -16.37 18.20
CA LYS A 220 7.86 -15.45 18.13
C LYS A 220 9.11 -16.05 18.78
N THR A 221 9.00 -16.62 19.99
CA THR A 221 10.16 -17.20 20.69
C THR A 221 10.74 -18.41 19.96
N LYS A 222 9.89 -19.21 19.31
CA LYS A 222 10.34 -20.37 18.53
C LYS A 222 10.87 -19.99 17.15
N LEU A 223 10.35 -18.94 16.52
CA LEU A 223 10.83 -18.42 15.23
C LEU A 223 12.13 -17.62 15.37
N THR A 224 12.36 -16.91 16.48
CA THR A 224 13.66 -16.24 16.71
C THR A 224 14.81 -17.23 16.83
N ARG A 225 14.52 -18.49 17.16
CA ARG A 225 15.49 -19.58 17.27
C ARG A 225 15.49 -20.49 16.03
N PHE A 226 14.75 -20.12 14.98
CA PHE A 226 14.62 -20.92 13.78
C PHE A 226 15.73 -20.58 12.79
N ASP A 227 16.49 -21.59 12.37
CA ASP A 227 17.44 -21.49 11.26
C ASP A 227 16.79 -22.02 9.96
N PRO A 228 16.63 -21.17 8.92
CA PRO A 228 16.10 -21.59 7.63
C PRO A 228 17.02 -22.53 6.82
N SER A 229 18.27 -22.73 7.25
CA SER A 229 19.25 -23.56 6.53
C SER A 229 18.81 -25.02 6.36
N GLY A 230 17.95 -25.53 7.24
CA GLY A 230 17.43 -26.91 7.23
C GLY A 230 16.34 -27.20 6.19
N GLY A 231 16.14 -26.35 5.18
CA GLY A 231 15.21 -26.60 4.07
C GLY A 231 13.71 -26.48 4.40
N VAL A 232 13.35 -26.26 5.67
CA VAL A 232 11.96 -26.03 6.08
C VAL A 232 11.56 -24.60 5.77
N THR A 233 10.44 -24.41 5.08
CA THR A 233 9.93 -23.06 4.83
C THR A 233 9.31 -22.45 6.09
N LEU A 234 9.30 -21.11 6.19
CA LEU A 234 8.65 -20.41 7.30
C LEU A 234 7.17 -20.80 7.46
N ALA A 235 6.48 -21.06 6.35
CA ALA A 235 5.07 -21.49 6.35
C ALA A 235 4.90 -22.88 6.98
N GLN A 236 5.73 -23.84 6.59
CA GLN A 236 5.73 -25.19 7.18
C GLN A 236 6.09 -25.14 8.67
N ARG A 237 7.09 -24.32 9.04
CA ARG A 237 7.46 -24.13 10.44
C ARG A 237 6.30 -23.54 11.25
N ALA A 238 5.59 -22.54 10.72
CA ALA A 238 4.44 -21.97 11.38
C ALA A 238 3.30 -22.99 11.58
N GLN A 239 3.07 -23.90 10.62
CA GLN A 239 2.11 -24.99 10.76
C GLN A 239 2.51 -25.95 11.90
N GLN A 240 3.78 -26.36 11.97
CA GLN A 240 4.31 -27.19 13.06
C GLN A 240 4.16 -26.52 14.44
N LEU A 241 4.40 -25.21 14.53
CA LEU A 241 4.21 -24.48 15.79
C LEU A 241 2.72 -24.39 16.15
N GLY A 242 1.84 -24.31 15.15
CA GLY A 242 0.39 -24.37 15.35
C GLY A 242 -0.07 -25.72 15.92
N THR A 243 0.44 -26.83 15.41
CA THR A 243 0.12 -28.17 15.95
C THR A 243 0.72 -28.36 17.34
N GLN A 244 1.98 -27.96 17.56
CA GLN A 244 2.63 -28.00 18.86
C GLN A 244 1.86 -27.20 19.91
N TRP A 245 1.43 -25.98 19.59
CA TRP A 245 0.64 -25.18 20.53
C TRP A 245 -0.68 -25.86 20.89
N LYS A 246 -1.34 -26.56 19.94
CA LYS A 246 -2.58 -27.29 20.24
C LYS A 246 -2.35 -28.46 21.19
N SER A 247 -1.24 -29.20 21.04
CA SER A 247 -0.90 -30.34 21.88
C SER A 247 -0.32 -29.97 23.25
N MET A 248 0.16 -28.73 23.44
CA MET A 248 0.69 -28.28 24.72
C MET A 248 -0.35 -28.27 25.83
N SER A 249 0.07 -28.62 27.05
CA SER A 249 -0.77 -28.62 28.25
C SER A 249 -1.07 -27.19 28.73
N ALA A 250 -2.03 -27.06 29.66
CA ALA A 250 -2.32 -25.77 30.29
C ALA A 250 -1.11 -25.21 31.05
N GLY A 251 -0.34 -26.07 31.75
CA GLY A 251 0.87 -25.67 32.47
C GLY A 251 1.98 -25.17 31.54
N GLU A 252 2.17 -25.80 30.38
CA GLU A 252 3.16 -25.33 29.39
C GLU A 252 2.75 -24.01 28.71
N LYS A 253 1.44 -23.75 28.62
CA LYS A 253 0.89 -22.50 28.08
C LYS A 253 0.87 -21.37 29.10
N ALA A 254 0.78 -21.69 30.40
CA ALA A 254 0.67 -20.73 31.50
C ALA A 254 1.65 -19.55 31.41
N PRO A 255 2.98 -19.74 31.24
CA PRO A 255 3.91 -18.62 31.18
C PRO A 255 3.64 -17.66 30.01
N PHE A 256 3.17 -18.19 28.87
CA PHE A 256 2.82 -17.36 27.71
C PHE A 256 1.50 -16.62 27.90
N VAL A 257 0.54 -17.25 28.60
CA VAL A 257 -0.77 -16.66 28.92
C VAL A 257 -0.62 -15.55 29.95
N GLU A 258 0.11 -15.80 31.04
CA GLU A 258 0.40 -14.80 32.07
C GLU A 258 1.11 -13.58 31.47
N ALA A 259 2.20 -13.79 30.72
CA ALA A 259 2.93 -12.71 30.06
C ALA A 259 2.09 -11.96 28.99
N ALA A 260 1.11 -12.62 28.37
CA ALA A 260 0.19 -11.93 27.46
C ALA A 260 -0.84 -11.10 28.20
N ASN A 261 -1.32 -11.58 29.35
CA ASN A 261 -2.30 -10.89 30.18
C ASN A 261 -1.68 -9.65 30.85
N THR A 262 -0.46 -9.75 31.38
CA THR A 262 0.26 -8.61 31.97
C THR A 262 0.44 -7.49 30.95
N ASP A 263 0.92 -7.82 29.75
CA ASP A 263 1.11 -6.85 28.68
C ASP A 263 -0.22 -6.28 28.17
N LEU A 264 -1.31 -7.07 28.19
CA LEU A 264 -2.65 -6.60 27.86
C LEU A 264 -3.16 -5.56 28.86
N VAL A 265 -2.91 -5.76 30.17
CA VAL A 265 -3.24 -4.78 31.21
C VAL A 265 -2.45 -3.50 31.02
N ALA A 266 -1.13 -3.60 30.78
CA ALA A 266 -0.29 -2.43 30.50
C ALA A 266 -0.75 -1.67 29.25
N TYR A 267 -1.11 -2.39 28.19
CA TYR A 267 -1.66 -1.82 26.96
C TYR A 267 -2.98 -1.09 27.19
N LYS A 268 -3.92 -1.66 27.96
CA LYS A 268 -5.19 -1.00 28.27
C LYS A 268 -4.97 0.33 28.98
N LYS A 269 -4.09 0.35 30.00
CA LYS A 269 -3.70 1.59 30.71
C LYS A 269 -3.07 2.61 29.76
N ALA A 270 -2.18 2.19 28.87
CA ALA A 270 -1.56 3.07 27.88
C ALA A 270 -2.58 3.61 26.87
N LEU A 271 -3.54 2.78 26.45
CA LEU A 271 -4.60 3.16 25.53
C LEU A 271 -5.56 4.17 26.16
N GLU A 272 -5.95 3.98 27.41
CA GLU A 272 -6.79 4.94 28.15
C GLU A 272 -6.12 6.31 28.22
N LYS A 273 -4.83 6.37 28.60
CA LYS A 273 -4.04 7.61 28.61
C LYS A 273 -3.95 8.27 27.23
N TYR A 274 -3.80 7.46 26.18
CA TYR A 274 -3.75 7.96 24.81
C TYR A 274 -5.12 8.50 24.36
N VAL A 275 -6.20 7.78 24.62
CA VAL A 275 -7.56 8.24 24.28
C VAL A 275 -7.91 9.52 25.02
N SER A 276 -7.57 9.63 26.31
CA SER A 276 -7.80 10.86 27.06
C SER A 276 -6.98 12.04 26.54
N SER A 277 -5.74 11.82 26.07
CA SER A 277 -4.91 12.87 25.46
C SER A 277 -5.46 13.42 24.14
N ILE A 278 -6.38 12.70 23.49
CA ILE A 278 -6.95 13.08 22.19
C ILE A 278 -8.36 13.68 22.34
N SER A 279 -9.05 13.40 23.45
CA SER A 279 -10.40 13.89 23.69
C SER A 279 -10.49 15.30 24.24
N HIS A 280 -9.35 15.92 24.60
CA HIS A 280 -9.24 17.32 25.04
C HIS A 280 -8.83 18.21 23.87
#